data_AF-A0A565CPI4-F1
#
_entry.id   AF-A0A565CPI4-F1
#
_cell.length_a   1.000
_cell.length_b   1.000
_cell.length_c   1.000
_cell.angle_alpha   90.00
_cell.angle_beta   90.00
_cell.angle_gamma   90.00
#
_symmetry.space_group_name_H-M   'P 1'
#
loop_
_entity.id
_entity.type
_entity.pdbx_description
1 polymer ?
#
loop_
_entity_poly.entity_id
_entity_poly.type
_entity_poly.pdbx_seq_one_letter_code
_entity_poly.pdbx_strand_id
1 'polypeptide(L)'
;MSRRLSASEKGKGSVLPAEPPRSARVKVPHFDPSELVHNHALMLVGRITNPKIQKMWALLPFLADHWKVATRPVGADLGQGKFQYQFQ
;
A
#
# COMPACT_ATOMS: atom_id res chain seq x y z
N MET A 1 26.92 -61.79 16.90
CA MET A 1 25.67 -61.02 17.01
C MET A 1 25.84 -59.70 16.27
N SER A 2 25.31 -59.56 15.05
CA SER A 2 25.44 -58.32 14.25
C SER A 2 24.19 -57.45 14.45
N ARG A 3 24.34 -56.32 15.14
CA ARG A 3 23.26 -55.35 15.40
C ARG A 3 23.06 -54.48 14.16
N ARG A 4 21.83 -54.41 13.62
CA ARG A 4 21.47 -53.48 12.55
C ARG A 4 21.32 -52.07 13.14
N LEU A 5 22.10 -51.11 12.63
CA LEU A 5 22.00 -49.70 12.99
C LEU A 5 20.83 -49.05 12.25
N SER A 6 20.09 -48.20 12.97
CA SER A 6 19.00 -47.38 12.45
C SER A 6 19.51 -46.26 11.52
N ALA A 7 18.63 -45.69 10.70
CA ALA A 7 19.00 -44.64 9.74
C ALA A 7 19.57 -43.38 10.41
N SER A 8 19.09 -43.04 11.61
CA SER A 8 19.62 -41.95 12.44
C SER A 8 21.04 -42.26 12.94
N GLU A 9 21.28 -43.48 13.43
CA GLU A 9 22.62 -43.95 13.85
C GLU A 9 23.64 -43.97 12.69
N LYS A 10 23.18 -44.11 11.44
CA LYS A 10 24.02 -44.06 10.23
C LYS A 10 24.27 -42.63 9.72
N GLY A 11 23.77 -41.59 10.40
CA GLY A 11 23.89 -40.20 9.96
C GLY A 11 23.04 -39.85 8.73
N LYS A 12 22.00 -40.66 8.42
CA LYS A 12 21.07 -40.43 7.29
C LYS A 12 19.77 -39.75 7.72
N GLY A 13 19.74 -39.15 8.91
CA GLY A 13 18.59 -38.37 9.36
C GLY A 13 18.47 -37.11 8.52
N SER A 14 17.33 -36.90 7.88
CA SER A 14 17.03 -35.64 7.19
C SER A 14 16.96 -34.52 8.24
N VAL A 15 17.85 -33.54 8.14
CA VAL A 15 17.76 -32.31 8.95
C VAL A 15 16.50 -31.59 8.49
N LEU A 16 15.50 -31.48 9.38
CA LEU A 16 14.36 -30.62 9.12
C LEU A 16 14.89 -29.18 9.00
N PRO A 17 14.54 -28.44 7.94
CA PRO A 17 14.99 -27.07 7.81
C PRO A 17 14.49 -26.26 9.02
N ALA A 18 15.42 -25.63 9.73
CA ALA A 18 15.08 -24.73 10.82
C ALA A 18 14.13 -23.65 10.29
N GLU A 19 13.02 -23.41 11.00
CA GLU A 19 12.09 -22.35 10.61
C GLU A 19 12.86 -21.01 10.53
N PRO A 20 12.66 -20.22 9.46
CA PRO A 20 13.32 -18.93 9.35
C PRO A 20 12.92 -18.05 10.54
N PRO A 21 13.86 -17.28 11.11
CA PRO A 21 13.56 -16.40 12.23
C PRO A 21 12.43 -15.43 11.83
N ARG A 22 11.43 -15.30 12.72
CA ARG A 22 10.28 -14.41 12.49
C ARG A 22 10.78 -13.00 12.21
N SER A 23 10.21 -12.36 11.18
CA SER A 23 10.56 -10.98 10.83
C SER A 23 10.42 -10.06 12.04
N ALA A 24 11.42 -9.20 12.26
CA ALA A 24 11.41 -8.25 13.35
C ALA A 24 10.19 -7.31 13.22
N ARG A 25 9.42 -7.19 14.30
CA ARG A 25 8.27 -6.27 14.35
C ARG A 25 8.78 -4.85 14.57
N VAL A 26 8.66 -4.00 13.56
CA VAL A 26 8.94 -2.57 13.69
C VAL A 26 7.79 -1.91 14.44
N LYS A 27 8.08 -1.28 15.58
CA LYS A 27 7.11 -0.42 16.28
C LYS A 27 7.19 0.98 15.70
N VAL A 28 6.07 1.47 15.19
CA VAL A 28 5.93 2.85 14.74
C VAL A 28 5.89 3.77 15.98
N PRO A 29 6.62 4.89 16.00
CA PRO A 29 6.55 5.85 17.09
C PRO A 29 5.14 6.45 17.23
N HIS A 30 4.83 6.96 18.42
CA HIS A 30 3.59 7.71 18.62
C HIS A 30 3.62 8.99 17.76
N PHE A 31 2.52 9.24 17.05
CA PHE A 31 2.35 10.38 16.15
C PHE A 31 0.93 10.94 16.36
N ASP A 32 0.83 12.27 16.49
CA ASP A 32 -0.46 12.96 16.57
C ASP A 32 -0.91 13.39 15.15
N PRO A 33 -1.98 12.80 14.59
CA PRO A 33 -2.45 13.11 13.25
C PRO A 33 -3.42 14.29 13.19
N SER A 34 -3.74 14.94 14.32
CA SER A 34 -4.84 15.91 14.40
C SER A 34 -4.70 17.07 13.39
N GLU A 35 -3.49 17.59 13.22
CA GLU A 35 -3.20 18.65 12.25
C GLU A 35 -3.34 18.18 10.80
N LEU A 36 -2.87 16.97 10.48
CA LEU A 36 -3.01 16.39 9.14
C LEU A 36 -4.47 16.16 8.77
N VAL A 37 -5.27 15.67 9.71
CA VAL A 37 -6.71 15.47 9.51
C VAL A 37 -7.42 16.80 9.29
N HIS A 38 -7.04 17.83 10.05
CA HIS A 38 -7.60 19.17 9.88
C HIS A 38 -7.28 19.76 8.50
N ASN A 39 -6.01 19.73 8.08
CA ASN A 39 -5.55 20.30 6.81
C ASN A 39 -6.15 19.59 5.58
N HIS A 40 -6.50 18.31 5.71
CA HIS A 40 -7.04 17.49 4.64
C HIS A 40 -8.52 17.12 4.83
N ALA A 41 -9.23 17.86 5.68
CA ALA A 41 -10.64 17.60 5.98
C ALA A 41 -11.55 17.62 4.74
N LEU A 42 -11.19 18.42 3.72
CA LEU A 42 -11.92 18.53 2.46
C LEU A 42 -11.15 17.92 1.29
N MET A 43 -10.27 16.95 1.53
CA MET A 43 -9.57 16.24 0.46
C MET A 43 -10.43 15.12 -0.12
N LEU A 44 -10.53 15.07 -1.45
CA LEU A 44 -11.13 13.94 -2.17
C LEU A 44 -10.02 13.10 -2.80
N VAL A 45 -9.97 11.81 -2.46
CA VAL A 45 -9.07 10.85 -3.08
C VAL A 45 -9.86 9.87 -3.93
N GLY A 46 -9.46 9.71 -5.18
CA GLY A 46 -10.14 8.85 -6.14
C GLY A 46 -9.19 7.92 -6.89
N ARG A 47 -9.77 6.93 -7.57
CA ARG A 47 -9.05 6.02 -8.46
C ARG A 47 -9.78 5.91 -9.79
N ILE A 48 -9.00 5.95 -10.86
CA ILE A 48 -9.43 5.68 -12.23
C ILE A 48 -9.89 4.22 -12.34
N THR A 49 -11.07 4.01 -12.93
CA THR A 49 -11.64 2.67 -13.13
C THR A 49 -11.04 1.96 -14.34
N ASN A 50 -10.73 2.70 -15.42
CA ASN A 50 -10.11 2.13 -16.62
C ASN A 50 -8.85 2.91 -17.06
N PRO A 51 -7.68 2.57 -16.49
CA PRO A 51 -6.41 3.25 -16.80
C PRO A 51 -5.94 3.11 -18.25
N LYS A 52 -6.45 2.14 -19.01
CA LYS A 52 -6.08 1.95 -20.43
C LYS A 52 -6.65 3.05 -21.31
N ILE A 53 -7.81 3.59 -20.95
CA ILE A 53 -8.56 4.57 -21.74
C ILE A 53 -8.53 5.95 -21.08
N GLN A 54 -8.71 5.99 -19.75
CA GLN A 54 -8.78 7.24 -18.98
C GLN A 54 -7.37 7.73 -18.66
N LYS A 55 -6.92 8.75 -19.39
CA LYS A 55 -5.63 9.41 -19.14
C LYS A 55 -5.77 10.43 -18.01
N MET A 56 -4.94 10.28 -16.97
CA MET A 56 -5.02 11.11 -15.76
C MET A 56 -4.91 12.62 -16.06
N TRP A 57 -3.95 13.01 -16.88
CA TRP A 57 -3.71 14.43 -17.23
C TRP A 57 -4.90 15.10 -17.92
N ALA A 58 -5.74 14.34 -18.62
CA ALA A 58 -6.96 14.84 -19.25
C ALA A 58 -8.17 14.77 -18.30
N LEU A 59 -8.22 13.74 -17.45
CA LEU A 59 -9.30 13.53 -16.50
C LEU A 59 -9.29 14.56 -15.36
N LEU A 60 -8.11 14.96 -14.91
CA LEU A 60 -7.95 15.91 -13.80
C LEU A 60 -8.61 17.28 -14.06
N PRO A 61 -8.31 17.99 -15.16
CA PRO A 61 -9.01 19.24 -15.46
C PRO A 61 -10.50 19.01 -15.75
N PHE A 62 -10.85 17.91 -16.42
CA PHE A 62 -12.24 17.58 -16.74
C PHE A 62 -13.13 17.45 -15.50
N LEU A 63 -12.70 16.69 -14.49
CA LEU A 63 -13.49 16.50 -13.26
C LEU A 63 -13.62 17.81 -12.46
N ALA A 64 -12.53 18.59 -12.38
CA ALA A 64 -12.54 19.89 -11.72
C ALA A 64 -13.57 20.85 -12.33
N ASP A 65 -13.70 20.85 -13.66
CA ASP A 65 -14.65 21.69 -14.38
C ASP A 65 -16.09 21.12 -14.32
N HIS A 66 -16.23 19.79 -14.23
CA HIS A 66 -17.53 19.12 -14.22
C HIS A 66 -18.30 19.25 -12.90
N TRP A 67 -17.62 19.31 -11.76
CA TRP A 67 -18.27 19.31 -10.44
C TRP A 67 -18.98 20.61 -10.05
N LYS A 68 -18.89 21.68 -10.87
CA LYS A 68 -19.60 22.95 -10.67
C LYS A 68 -19.49 23.51 -9.24
N VAL A 69 -18.32 23.35 -8.63
CA VAL A 69 -18.03 23.84 -7.28
C VAL A 69 -17.67 25.34 -7.30
N ALA A 70 -17.86 26.02 -6.17
CA ALA A 70 -17.65 27.46 -6.05
C ALA A 70 -16.21 27.90 -6.36
N THR A 71 -15.24 27.10 -5.90
CA THR A 71 -13.81 27.27 -6.15
C THR A 71 -13.30 26.09 -6.94
N ARG A 72 -12.47 26.35 -7.97
CA ARG A 72 -11.89 25.27 -8.77
C ARG A 72 -10.90 24.48 -7.91
N PRO A 73 -11.10 23.17 -7.70
CA PRO A 73 -10.26 22.40 -6.80
C PRO A 73 -8.90 22.11 -7.45
N VAL A 74 -7.87 22.01 -6.61
CA VAL A 74 -6.51 21.70 -7.07
C VAL A 74 -6.34 20.19 -7.11
N GLY A 75 -6.18 19.64 -8.32
CA GLY A 75 -5.98 18.21 -8.56
C GLY A 75 -4.50 17.83 -8.64
N ALA A 76 -4.14 16.66 -8.12
CA ALA A 76 -2.81 16.08 -8.27
C ALA A 76 -2.87 14.58 -8.60
N ASP A 77 -1.97 14.13 -9.46
CA ASP A 77 -1.77 12.72 -9.78
C ASP A 77 -0.93 12.05 -8.70
N LEU A 78 -1.46 10.98 -8.08
CA LEU A 78 -0.78 10.18 -7.06
C LEU A 78 -0.09 8.95 -7.66
N GLY A 79 -0.17 8.77 -8.98
CA GLY A 79 0.32 7.60 -9.69
C GLY A 79 -0.58 6.38 -9.53
N GLN A 80 -0.26 5.30 -10.26
CA GLN A 80 -1.01 4.03 -10.25
C GLN A 80 -2.53 4.21 -10.52
N GLY A 81 -2.90 5.25 -11.27
CA GLY A 81 -4.28 5.59 -11.56
C GLY A 81 -5.05 6.17 -10.38
N LYS A 82 -4.38 6.72 -9.36
CA LYS A 82 -5.00 7.41 -8.23
C LYS A 82 -4.80 8.92 -8.37
N PHE A 83 -5.74 9.69 -7.86
CA PHE A 83 -5.65 11.14 -7.83
C PHE A 83 -6.20 11.70 -6.53
N GLN A 84 -5.83 12.93 -6.24
CA GLN A 84 -6.37 13.72 -5.14
C GLN A 84 -6.85 15.07 -5.62
N TYR A 85 -7.87 15.60 -4.96
CA TYR A 85 -8.30 16.99 -5.05
C TYR A 85 -8.32 17.62 -3.67
N GLN A 86 -7.77 18.82 -3.56
CA GLN A 86 -7.95 19.66 -2.38
C GLN A 86 -8.99 20.74 -2.71
N PHE A 87 -10.03 20.80 -1.89
CA PHE A 87 -11.03 21.85 -1.92
C PHE A 87 -10.67 22.92 -0.87
N GLN A 88 -10.92 24.19 -1.21
CA GLN A 88 -10.75 25.37 -0.34
C GLN A 88 -12.12 25.95 0.00
#